data_AF-E0RNW8-F1
#
_entry.id   AF-E0RNW8-F1
#
_cell.length_a   1.000
_cell.length_b   1.000
_cell.length_c   1.000
_cell.angle_alpha   90.00
_cell.angle_beta   90.00
_cell.angle_gamma   90.00
#
_symmetry.space_group_name_H-M   'P 1'
#
loop_
_entity.id
_entity.type
_entity.pdbx_description
1 polymer ?
#
loop_
_entity_poly.entity_id
_entity_poly.type
_entity_poly.pdbx_seq_one_letter_code
_entity_poly.pdbx_strand_id
1 'polypeptide(L)'
;MGWRRIVVVGDLHGLYREAVGLLSHAGVVDGEGRWCAEGVCLVFLGDVCDRGYDSASLYRAIQRWQGEAPECDSRVVFLVGNHEALNLAGISPYMTVEEMEGYVNGDEDPRVAVRRAFGKGGGCGSGWSGSTRW
;
A
#
# COMPACT_ATOMS: atom_id res chain seq x y z
N MET A 1 -3.10 -4.81 -25.43
CA MET A 1 -4.43 -4.25 -25.16
C MET A 1 -4.31 -3.29 -23.98
N GLY A 2 -5.00 -2.15 -24.01
CA GLY A 2 -4.93 -1.13 -22.94
C GLY A 2 -6.03 -1.31 -21.91
N TRP A 3 -5.83 -0.77 -20.71
CA TRP A 3 -6.83 -0.78 -19.64
C TRP A 3 -8.10 -0.04 -20.07
N ARG A 4 -9.27 -0.56 -19.69
CA ARG A 4 -10.57 0.06 -20.00
C ARG A 4 -10.87 1.25 -19.10
N ARG A 5 -10.27 1.27 -17.90
CA ARG A 5 -10.48 2.30 -16.88
C ARG A 5 -9.23 2.45 -16.03
N ILE A 6 -8.92 3.69 -15.65
CA ILE A 6 -7.88 4.03 -14.68
C ILE A 6 -8.56 4.63 -13.45
N VAL A 7 -8.21 4.16 -12.26
CA VAL A 7 -8.66 4.68 -10.97
C VAL A 7 -7.42 5.20 -10.25
N VAL A 8 -7.43 6.47 -9.85
CA VAL A 8 -6.30 7.12 -9.18
C VAL A 8 -6.73 7.51 -7.77
N VAL A 9 -5.93 7.11 -6.78
CA VAL A 9 -6.16 7.38 -5.36
C VAL A 9 -5.00 8.23 -4.84
N GLY A 10 -5.35 9.36 -4.21
CA GLY A 10 -4.39 10.23 -3.54
C GLY A 10 -4.01 9.70 -2.16
N ASP A 11 -3.52 10.60 -1.33
CA ASP A 11 -2.97 10.34 -0.01
C ASP A 11 -4.00 9.64 0.89
N LEU A 12 -3.56 8.55 1.52
CA LEU A 12 -4.42 7.75 2.40
C LEU A 12 -3.97 7.77 3.85
N HIS A 13 -2.67 7.92 4.13
CA HIS A 13 -2.13 7.98 5.49
C HIS A 13 -2.75 6.94 6.44
N GLY A 14 -2.71 5.66 6.07
CA GLY A 14 -3.18 4.55 6.92
C GLY A 14 -4.70 4.43 7.09
N LEU A 15 -5.52 5.20 6.36
CA LEU A 15 -6.99 5.10 6.38
C LEU A 15 -7.49 3.84 5.64
N TYR A 16 -7.15 2.66 6.17
CA TYR A 16 -7.41 1.37 5.54
C TYR A 16 -8.90 1.11 5.27
N ARG A 17 -9.77 1.37 6.25
CA ARG A 17 -11.21 1.10 6.13
C ARG A 17 -11.86 2.01 5.09
N GLU A 18 -11.46 3.27 5.09
CA GLU A 18 -11.91 4.29 4.14
C GLU A 18 -11.42 3.96 2.74
N ALA A 19 -10.17 3.49 2.59
CA ALA A 19 -9.64 3.03 1.32
C ALA A 19 -10.44 1.84 0.76
N VAL A 20 -10.76 0.83 1.58
CA VAL A 20 -11.62 -0.29 1.17
C VAL A 20 -13.01 0.20 0.78
N GLY A 21 -13.63 1.09 1.58
CA GLY A 21 -14.94 1.65 1.28
C GLY A 21 -14.95 2.45 -0.03
N LEU A 22 -13.94 3.30 -0.26
CA LEU A 22 -13.77 4.08 -1.48
C LEU A 22 -13.60 3.17 -2.70
N LEU A 23 -12.72 2.18 -2.61
CA LEU A 23 -12.45 1.24 -3.70
C LEU A 23 -13.62 0.30 -3.97
N SER A 24 -14.39 -0.06 -2.94
CA SER A 24 -15.61 -0.85 -3.08
C SER A 24 -16.69 -0.04 -3.81
N HIS A 25 -16.88 1.21 -3.41
CA HIS A 25 -17.78 2.13 -4.12
C HIS A 25 -17.36 2.34 -5.58
N ALA A 26 -16.05 2.37 -5.85
CA ALA A 26 -15.51 2.49 -7.20
C ALA A 26 -15.63 1.19 -8.02
N GLY A 27 -16.03 0.06 -7.42
CA GLY A 27 -16.13 -1.26 -8.06
C GLY A 27 -14.77 -1.91 -8.32
N VAL A 28 -13.75 -1.59 -7.53
CA VAL A 28 -12.40 -2.16 -7.64
C VAL A 28 -12.22 -3.37 -6.73
N VAL A 29 -12.81 -3.30 -5.53
CA VAL A 29 -12.82 -4.39 -4.55
C VAL A 29 -14.25 -4.71 -4.10
N ASP A 30 -14.48 -5.93 -3.60
CA ASP A 30 -15.77 -6.32 -3.02
C ASP A 30 -15.94 -5.76 -1.58
N GLY A 31 -17.07 -6.08 -0.94
CA GLY A 31 -17.35 -5.66 0.44
C GLY A 31 -16.43 -6.29 1.50
N GLU A 32 -15.66 -7.31 1.14
CA GLU A 32 -14.63 -7.94 1.98
C GLU A 32 -13.22 -7.39 1.67
N GLY A 33 -13.11 -6.46 0.71
CA GLY A 33 -11.85 -5.85 0.29
C GLY A 33 -11.00 -6.75 -0.62
N ARG A 34 -11.58 -7.76 -1.25
CA ARG A 34 -10.92 -8.59 -2.28
C ARG A 34 -11.05 -7.95 -3.65
N TRP A 35 -10.04 -8.09 -4.50
CA TRP A 35 -10.10 -7.58 -5.88
C TRP A 35 -11.31 -8.16 -6.65
N CYS A 36 -12.04 -7.32 -7.39
CA CYS A 36 -13.17 -7.76 -8.21
C CYS A 36 -13.30 -7.05 -9.56
N ALA A 37 -12.38 -6.13 -9.89
CA ALA A 37 -12.38 -5.40 -11.15
C ALA A 37 -11.69 -6.16 -12.29
N GLU A 38 -12.14 -5.96 -13.52
CA GLU A 38 -11.52 -6.52 -14.72
C GLU A 38 -11.11 -5.41 -15.70
N GLY A 39 -9.90 -5.48 -16.27
CA GLY A 39 -9.42 -4.46 -17.21
C GLY A 39 -9.15 -3.08 -16.58
N VAL A 40 -8.84 -3.02 -15.27
CA VAL A 40 -8.65 -1.76 -14.51
C VAL A 40 -7.18 -1.54 -14.16
N CYS A 41 -6.70 -0.30 -14.29
CA CYS A 41 -5.45 0.13 -13.67
C CYS A 41 -5.76 0.99 -12.43
N LEU A 42 -5.46 0.47 -11.26
CA LEU A 42 -5.50 1.21 -9.99
C LEU A 42 -4.14 1.84 -9.74
N VAL A 43 -4.09 3.14 -9.44
CA VAL A 43 -2.87 3.89 -9.17
C VAL A 43 -2.98 4.56 -7.80
N PHE A 44 -2.04 4.25 -6.90
CA PHE A 44 -1.81 5.01 -5.68
C PHE A 44 -0.71 6.04 -5.92
N LEU A 45 -0.96 7.31 -5.57
CA LEU A 45 -0.01 8.39 -5.79
C LEU A 45 1.11 8.49 -4.74
N GLY A 46 1.04 7.68 -3.68
CA GLY A 46 1.96 7.71 -2.53
C GLY A 46 1.26 8.19 -1.27
N ASP A 47 2.03 8.49 -0.23
CA ASP A 47 1.58 8.97 1.08
C ASP A 47 0.49 8.06 1.67
N VAL A 48 0.81 6.77 1.68
CA VAL A 48 -0.04 5.69 2.20
C VAL A 48 0.21 5.45 3.68
N CYS A 49 1.36 5.87 4.19
CA CYS A 49 1.75 5.70 5.59
C CYS A 49 1.81 7.01 6.38
N ASP A 50 2.14 6.86 7.66
CA ASP A 50 2.25 7.89 8.69
C ASP A 50 0.89 8.45 9.17
N ARG A 51 0.96 9.40 10.12
CA ARG A 51 -0.17 10.08 10.78
C ARG A 51 -0.91 9.26 11.84
N GLY A 52 -0.42 8.07 12.18
CA GLY A 52 -0.92 7.31 13.33
C GLY A 52 -2.12 6.41 13.07
N TYR A 53 -2.39 6.09 11.79
CA TYR A 53 -3.45 5.18 11.39
C TYR A 53 -2.90 3.80 10.99
N ASP A 54 -3.75 2.94 10.43
CA ASP A 54 -3.43 1.54 10.13
C ASP A 54 -2.72 1.36 8.77
N SER A 55 -1.52 1.93 8.69
CA SER A 55 -0.67 1.86 7.50
C SER A 55 -0.23 0.44 7.15
N ALA A 56 0.01 -0.40 8.17
CA ALA A 56 0.42 -1.78 7.97
C ALA A 56 -0.65 -2.61 7.26
N SER A 57 -1.93 -2.51 7.68
CA SER A 57 -3.01 -3.22 6.99
C SER A 57 -3.22 -2.70 5.57
N LEU A 58 -3.10 -1.38 5.37
CA LEU A 58 -3.24 -0.79 4.04
C LEU A 58 -2.14 -1.28 3.08
N TYR A 59 -0.87 -1.35 3.52
CA TYR A 59 0.19 -1.94 2.70
C TYR A 59 -0.05 -3.42 2.38
N ARG A 60 -0.49 -4.22 3.35
CA ARG A 60 -0.82 -5.64 3.13
C ARG A 60 -1.94 -5.78 2.11
N ALA A 61 -2.95 -4.91 2.15
CA ALA A 61 -4.02 -4.89 1.16
C ALA A 61 -3.51 -4.52 -0.23
N ILE A 62 -2.68 -3.48 -0.36
CA ILE A 62 -2.08 -3.08 -1.63
C ILE A 62 -1.23 -4.20 -2.24
N GLN A 63 -0.39 -4.86 -1.43
CA GLN A 63 0.41 -6.02 -1.87
C GLN A 63 -0.47 -7.19 -2.32
N ARG A 64 -1.56 -7.46 -1.59
CA ARG A 64 -2.54 -8.48 -1.98
C ARG A 64 -3.17 -8.12 -3.34
N TRP A 65 -3.65 -6.89 -3.51
CA TRP A 65 -4.25 -6.44 -4.77
C TRP A 65 -3.26 -6.43 -5.94
N GLN A 66 -1.97 -6.17 -5.69
CA GLN A 66 -0.92 -6.33 -6.70
C GLN A 66 -0.78 -7.77 -7.20
N GLY A 67 -1.05 -8.76 -6.34
CA GLY A 67 -1.08 -10.18 -6.70
C GLY A 67 -2.39 -10.61 -7.38
N GLU A 68 -3.53 -10.09 -6.95
CA GLU A 68 -4.86 -10.45 -7.47
C GLU A 68 -5.18 -9.79 -8.83
N ALA A 69 -4.83 -8.51 -9.03
CA ALA A 69 -5.24 -7.75 -10.21
C ALA A 69 -4.80 -8.36 -11.57
N PRO A 70 -3.58 -8.90 -11.72
CA PRO A 70 -3.15 -9.50 -12.99
C PRO A 70 -4.03 -10.69 -13.45
N GLU A 71 -4.71 -11.38 -12.53
CA GLU A 71 -5.62 -12.48 -12.86
C GLU A 71 -6.90 -11.99 -13.58
N CYS A 72 -7.18 -10.69 -13.52
CA CYS A 72 -8.35 -10.04 -14.10
C CYS A 72 -7.99 -9.01 -15.17
N ASP A 73 -6.89 -9.23 -15.91
CA ASP A 73 -6.36 -8.28 -16.90
C ASP A 73 -6.25 -6.86 -16.33
N SER A 74 -5.85 -6.76 -15.07
CA SER A 74 -5.79 -5.51 -14.32
C SER A 74 -4.40 -5.29 -13.72
N ARG A 75 -4.14 -4.08 -13.21
CA ARG A 75 -2.86 -3.72 -12.61
C ARG A 75 -3.04 -2.77 -11.45
N VAL A 76 -2.23 -2.96 -10.42
CA VAL A 76 -2.04 -1.98 -9.34
C VAL A 76 -0.66 -1.34 -9.48
N VAL A 77 -0.63 -0.02 -9.60
CA VAL A 77 0.57 0.82 -9.63
C VAL A 77 0.63 1.58 -8.31
N PHE A 78 1.82 1.60 -7.72
CA PHE A 78 2.07 2.33 -6.48
C PHE A 78 3.25 3.27 -6.70
N LEU A 79 3.01 4.57 -6.53
CA LEU A 79 4.05 5.59 -6.56
C LEU A 79 4.56 5.83 -5.15
N VAL A 80 5.83 6.23 -5.04
CA VAL A 80 6.48 6.53 -3.76
C VAL A 80 6.24 8.00 -3.43
N GLY A 81 5.50 8.27 -2.36
CA GLY A 81 5.31 9.61 -1.82
C GLY A 81 6.49 10.07 -0.97
N ASN A 82 6.43 11.28 -0.43
CA ASN A 82 7.50 11.78 0.43
C ASN A 82 7.53 11.05 1.78
N HIS A 83 6.39 10.59 2.29
CA HIS A 83 6.34 9.80 3.52
C HIS A 83 7.04 8.45 3.34
N GLU A 84 6.78 7.75 2.22
CA GLU A 84 7.50 6.52 1.90
C GLU A 84 9.00 6.77 1.71
N ALA A 85 9.39 7.82 0.99
CA ALA A 85 10.79 8.14 0.77
C ALA A 85 11.56 8.39 2.09
N LEU A 86 10.93 9.09 3.04
CA LEU A 86 11.50 9.33 4.37
C LEU A 86 11.64 8.02 5.16
N ASN A 87 10.59 7.20 5.20
CA ASN A 87 10.62 5.91 5.90
C ASN A 87 11.65 4.93 5.30
N LEU A 88 11.79 4.90 3.97
CA LEU A 88 12.83 4.12 3.27
C LEU A 88 14.25 4.62 3.58
N ALA A 89 14.41 5.93 3.85
CA ALA A 89 15.68 6.51 4.31
C ALA A 89 15.95 6.26 5.81
N GLY A 90 15.03 5.57 6.52
CA GLY A 90 15.13 5.33 7.96
C GLY A 90 14.79 6.55 8.81
N ILE A 91 14.07 7.52 8.25
CA ILE A 91 13.67 8.76 8.89
C ILE A 91 12.14 8.75 9.02
N SER A 92 11.62 8.54 10.23
CA SER A 92 10.16 8.36 10.46
C SER A 92 9.59 9.44 11.40
N PRO A 93 9.60 10.74 11.02
CA PRO A 93 9.21 11.82 11.91
C PRO A 93 7.69 11.94 12.10
N TYR A 94 6.91 11.30 11.22
CA TYR A 94 5.45 11.39 11.20
C TYR A 94 4.73 10.10 11.62
N MET A 95 5.49 9.04 11.88
CA MET A 95 4.96 7.75 12.31
C MET A 95 4.86 7.73 13.84
N THR A 96 3.66 7.47 14.35
CA THR A 96 3.43 7.29 15.79
C THR A 96 3.88 5.91 16.24
N VAL A 97 4.19 5.72 17.53
CA VAL A 97 4.59 4.40 18.05
C VAL A 97 3.47 3.37 17.87
N GLU A 98 2.23 3.80 18.07
CA GLU A 98 1.02 2.99 17.90
C GLU A 98 0.89 2.47 16.46
N GLU A 99 1.22 3.28 15.47
CA GLU A 99 1.29 2.85 14.07
C GLU A 99 2.46 1.88 13.82
N MET A 100 3.62 2.11 14.46
CA MET A 100 4.78 1.21 14.34
C MET A 100 4.46 -0.22 14.82
N GLU A 101 3.60 -0.35 15.83
CA GLU A 101 3.16 -1.65 16.36
C GLU A 101 2.48 -2.53 15.30
N GLY A 102 1.83 -1.92 14.30
CA GLY A 102 1.23 -2.66 13.18
C GLY A 102 2.24 -3.43 12.32
N TYR A 103 3.54 -3.09 12.42
CA TYR A 103 4.62 -3.75 11.71
C TYR A 103 5.33 -4.83 12.51
N VAL A 104 5.12 -4.89 13.84
CA VAL A 104 5.85 -5.79 14.76
C VAL A 104 5.59 -7.26 14.44
N ASN A 105 6.66 -8.06 14.50
CA ASN A 105 6.61 -9.51 14.45
C ASN A 105 7.28 -10.12 15.69
N GLY A 106 6.51 -10.84 16.51
CA GLY A 106 6.98 -11.33 17.81
C GLY A 106 7.17 -10.19 18.81
N ASP A 107 8.25 -10.25 19.58
CA ASP A 107 8.55 -9.28 20.65
C ASP A 107 9.54 -8.18 20.22
N GLU A 108 9.65 -7.88 18.92
CA GLU A 108 10.59 -6.86 18.43
C GLU A 108 10.18 -5.43 18.80
N ASP A 109 11.15 -4.54 19.03
CA ASP A 109 10.90 -3.11 19.24
C ASP A 109 10.20 -2.49 18.02
N PRO A 110 9.15 -1.68 18.18
CA PRO A 110 8.41 -1.10 17.06
C PRO A 110 9.27 -0.29 16.08
N ARG A 111 10.33 0.39 16.55
CA ARG A 111 11.25 1.14 15.67
C ARG A 111 12.10 0.19 14.82
N VAL A 112 12.46 -0.97 15.37
CA VAL A 112 13.15 -2.03 14.63
C VAL A 112 12.20 -2.64 13.58
N ALA A 113 10.94 -2.86 13.95
CA ALA A 113 9.91 -3.39 13.05
C ALA A 113 9.71 -2.51 11.80
N VAL A 114 9.61 -1.19 11.98
CA VAL A 114 9.49 -0.23 10.87
C VAL A 114 10.73 -0.25 9.99
N ARG A 115 11.93 -0.21 10.59
CA ARG A 115 13.18 -0.30 9.83
C ARG A 115 13.27 -1.59 9.02
N ARG A 116 12.77 -2.70 9.55
CA ARG A 116 12.67 -3.97 8.82
C ARG A 116 11.64 -3.89 7.70
N ALA A 117 10.46 -3.31 7.97
CA ALA A 117 9.37 -3.21 7.00
C ALA A 117 9.73 -2.38 5.76
N PHE A 118 10.43 -1.27 5.95
CA PHE A 118 10.90 -0.35 4.89
C PHE A 118 12.35 -0.62 4.43
N GLY A 119 13.08 -1.50 5.12
CA GLY A 119 14.46 -1.86 4.77
C GLY A 119 14.57 -2.70 3.51
N LYS A 120 15.81 -2.94 3.04
CA LYS A 120 16.08 -3.83 1.90
C LYS A 120 15.50 -5.23 2.17
N GLY A 121 14.61 -5.68 1.29
CA GLY A 121 13.92 -6.98 1.42
C GLY A 121 12.68 -6.96 2.35
N GLY A 122 12.37 -5.82 2.98
CA GLY A 122 11.16 -5.64 3.76
C GLY A 122 9.91 -5.57 2.88
N GLY A 123 8.79 -6.12 3.36
CA GLY A 123 7.55 -6.26 2.57
C GLY A 123 7.00 -4.96 2.00
N CYS A 124 7.18 -3.82 2.70
CA CYS A 124 6.67 -2.53 2.21
C CYS A 124 7.55 -1.94 1.10
N GLY A 125 8.84 -2.30 0.99
CA GLY A 125 9.73 -1.81 -0.07
C GLY A 125 10.12 -2.85 -1.13
N SER A 126 9.87 -4.14 -0.89
CA SER A 126 10.44 -5.25 -1.67
C SER A 126 9.75 -5.55 -3.00
N GLY A 127 8.63 -4.88 -3.31
CA GLY A 127 7.92 -5.02 -4.59
C GLY A 127 8.09 -3.84 -5.56
N TRP A 128 8.75 -2.75 -5.15
CA TRP A 128 8.66 -1.46 -5.85
C TRP A 128 9.78 -1.20 -6.87
N SER A 129 10.74 -2.14 -6.99
CA SER A 129 11.88 -2.05 -7.92
C SER A 129 11.68 -2.78 -9.26
N GLY A 130 10.49 -3.33 -9.55
CA GLY A 130 10.41 -4.50 -10.45
C GLY A 130 9.50 -4.48 -11.69
N SER A 131 8.73 -3.45 -12.04
CA SER A 131 7.91 -3.50 -13.27
C SER A 131 7.91 -2.23 -14.13
N THR A 132 9.11 -1.78 -14.51
CA THR A 132 9.32 -0.74 -15.55
C THR A 132 9.16 -1.27 -16.98
N ARG A 133 8.35 -2.31 -17.21
CA ARG A 133 7.81 -2.54 -18.55
C ARG A 133 6.51 -1.74 -18.68
N TRP A 134 6.68 -0.54 -19.25
CA TRP A 134 5.63 0.21 -19.93
C TRP A 134 5.26 -0.52 -21.22
#